data_AF-A0A3P1SI51-F1
#
_entry.id   AF-A0A3P1SI51-F1
#
_cell.length_a   1.000
_cell.length_b   1.000
_cell.length_c   1.000
_cell.angle_alpha   90.00
_cell.angle_beta   90.00
_cell.angle_gamma   90.00
#
_symmetry.space_group_name_H-M   'P 1'
#
loop_
_entity.id
_entity.type
_entity.pdbx_description
1 polymer ?
#
loop_
_entity_poly.entity_id
_entity_poly.type
_entity_poly.pdbx_seq_one_letter_code
_entity_poly.pdbx_strand_id
1 'polypeptide(L)'
;MGFELLKFLVRLILPDWMQNREPDRAHFYRRKFTGAYRARKQLVTLLWCGSGLLMLLIPVPAFIITTALFTTFISFSLLDEAG
;
A
#
# COMPACT_ATOMS: atom_id res chain seq x y z
N MET A 1 26.57 -6.28 13.08
CA MET A 1 27.08 -6.65 11.73
C MET A 1 25.99 -7.09 10.76
N GLY A 2 25.00 -7.92 11.14
CA GLY A 2 23.98 -8.42 10.20
C GLY A 2 23.11 -7.36 9.49
N PHE A 3 22.79 -6.25 10.16
CA PHE A 3 21.93 -5.20 9.58
C PHE A 3 22.60 -4.42 8.44
N GLU A 4 23.92 -4.22 8.51
CA GLU A 4 24.68 -3.54 7.46
C GLU A 4 24.89 -4.45 6.24
N LEU A 5 25.08 -5.76 6.46
CA LEU A 5 25.09 -6.75 5.38
C LEU A 5 23.74 -6.82 4.66
N LEU A 6 22.63 -6.78 5.41
CA LEU A 6 21.29 -6.73 4.83
C LEU A 6 21.09 -5.49 3.95
N LYS A 7 21.45 -4.30 4.45
CA LYS A 7 21.37 -3.05 3.68
C LYS A 7 22.22 -3.11 2.41
N PHE A 8 23.43 -3.68 2.51
CA PHE A 8 24.33 -3.83 1.37
C PHE A 8 23.73 -4.75 0.30
N LEU A 9 23.22 -5.92 0.69
CA LEU A 9 22.55 -6.85 -0.21
C LEU A 9 21.31 -6.24 -0.87
N VAL A 10 20.50 -5.52 -0.09
CA VAL A 10 19.32 -4.79 -0.59
C VAL A 10 19.76 -3.75 -1.63
N ARG A 11 20.82 -2.97 -1.37
CA ARG A 11 21.32 -1.99 -2.34
C ARG A 11 21.87 -2.62 -3.62
N LEU A 12 22.45 -3.82 -3.54
CA LEU A 12 22.98 -4.52 -4.71
C LEU A 12 21.87 -5.03 -5.64
N ILE A 13 20.73 -5.45 -5.05
CA ILE A 13 19.60 -6.02 -5.78
C ILE A 13 18.65 -4.94 -6.29
N LEU A 14 18.52 -3.82 -5.56
CA LEU A 14 17.60 -2.75 -5.94
C LEU A 14 18.22 -1.83 -7.00
N PRO A 15 17.48 -1.52 -8.08
CA PRO A 15 17.95 -0.60 -9.10
C PRO A 15 18.11 0.83 -8.57
N ASP A 16 19.05 1.58 -9.14
CA ASP A 16 19.46 2.90 -8.65
C ASP A 16 18.31 3.91 -8.52
N TRP A 17 17.32 3.84 -9.41
CA TRP A 17 16.13 4.71 -9.34
C TRP A 17 15.28 4.49 -8.08
N MET A 18 15.36 3.33 -7.41
CA MET A 18 14.69 3.05 -6.13
C MET A 18 15.38 3.70 -4.93
N GLN A 19 16.65 4.06 -5.07
CA GLN A 19 17.40 4.71 -3.99
C GLN A 19 16.97 6.16 -3.82
N ASN A 20 16.52 6.81 -4.90
CA ASN A 20 15.96 8.15 -4.84
C ASN A 20 14.48 8.12 -4.40
N ARG A 21 14.19 8.78 -3.28
CA ARG A 21 12.85 8.91 -2.67
C ARG A 21 12.23 10.29 -2.84
N GLU A 22 12.82 11.16 -3.66
CA GLU A 22 12.24 12.45 -3.99
C GLU A 22 10.86 12.24 -4.62
N PRO A 23 9.83 12.98 -4.16
CA PRO A 23 8.48 12.81 -4.65
C PRO A 23 8.36 13.32 -6.09
N ASP A 24 8.07 12.41 -7.01
CA ASP A 24 7.84 12.69 -8.43
C ASP A 24 6.55 11.98 -8.87
N ARG A 25 5.61 12.72 -9.43
CA ARG A 25 4.30 12.21 -9.89
C ARG A 25 4.43 11.35 -11.15
N ALA A 26 5.36 11.67 -12.04
CA ALA A 26 5.53 10.97 -13.32
C ALA A 26 6.21 9.59 -13.15
N HIS A 27 6.95 9.39 -12.07
CA HIS A 27 7.69 8.16 -11.83
C HIS A 27 6.90 7.17 -10.94
N PHE A 28 6.62 5.97 -11.48
CA PHE A 28 5.78 4.92 -10.86
C PHE A 28 6.13 4.55 -9.40
N TYR A 29 7.42 4.58 -9.05
CA TYR A 29 7.89 4.34 -7.69
C TYR A 29 7.79 5.58 -6.79
N ARG A 30 8.20 6.74 -7.32
CA ARG A 30 8.33 7.97 -6.55
C ARG A 30 6.99 8.64 -6.26
N ARG A 31 5.96 8.38 -7.08
CA ARG A 31 4.59 8.85 -6.84
C ARG A 31 4.07 8.44 -5.47
N LYS A 32 4.54 7.31 -4.93
CA LYS A 32 4.17 6.78 -3.61
C LYS A 32 4.64 7.67 -2.45
N PHE A 33 5.64 8.51 -2.67
CA PHE A 33 6.16 9.43 -1.65
C PHE A 33 5.47 10.80 -1.66
N THR A 34 4.58 11.05 -2.63
CA THR A 34 3.80 12.29 -2.67
C THR A 34 2.80 12.36 -1.51
N GLY A 35 2.53 13.58 -1.03
CA GLY A 35 1.55 13.80 0.03
C GLY A 35 0.15 13.31 -0.33
N ALA A 36 -0.25 13.48 -1.59
CA ALA A 36 -1.54 13.02 -2.11
C ALA A 36 -1.68 11.48 -2.01
N TYR A 37 -0.67 10.72 -2.45
CA TYR A 37 -0.69 9.27 -2.32
C TYR A 37 -0.74 8.82 -0.85
N ARG A 38 -0.01 9.52 0.03
CA ARG A 38 -0.01 9.21 1.47
C ARG A 38 -1.38 9.42 2.11
N ALA A 39 -2.08 10.52 1.78
CA ALA A 39 -3.43 10.78 2.28
C ALA A 39 -4.42 9.70 1.83
N ARG A 40 -4.35 9.27 0.58
CA ARG A 40 -5.22 8.17 0.08
C ARG A 40 -4.87 6.83 0.70
N LYS A 41 -3.59 6.54 0.93
CA LYS A 41 -3.17 5.36 1.68
C LYS A 41 -3.74 5.34 3.11
N GLN A 42 -3.85 6.50 3.77
CA GLN A 42 -4.52 6.58 5.08
C GLN A 42 -6.01 6.23 4.97
N LEU A 43 -6.71 6.71 3.94
CA LEU A 43 -8.10 6.33 3.68
C LEU A 43 -8.25 4.82 3.44
N VAL A 44 -7.39 4.21 2.63
CA VAL A 44 -7.35 2.75 2.43
C VAL A 44 -7.13 2.02 3.76
N THR A 45 -6.23 2.53 4.60
CA THR A 45 -5.97 1.92 5.92
C THR A 45 -7.23 1.96 6.79
N LEU A 46 -7.92 3.10 6.84
CA LEU A 46 -9.16 3.26 7.59
C LEU A 46 -10.28 2.36 7.04
N LEU A 47 -10.37 2.21 5.72
CA LEU A 47 -11.28 1.29 5.05
C LEU A 47 -11.04 -0.15 5.49
N TRP A 48 -9.78 -0.62 5.48
CA TRP A 48 -9.42 -1.95 5.96
C TRP A 48 -9.69 -2.15 7.45
N CYS A 49 -9.46 -1.15 8.30
CA CYS A 49 -9.84 -1.22 9.70
C CYS A 49 -11.36 -1.41 9.87
N GLY A 50 -12.17 -0.63 9.13
CA GLY A 50 -13.63 -0.75 9.17
C GLY A 50 -14.12 -2.10 8.64
N SER A 51 -13.60 -2.55 7.49
CA SER A 51 -13.93 -3.86 6.92
C SER A 51 -13.52 -5.01 7.82
N GLY A 52 -12.32 -4.95 8.41
CA GLY A 52 -11.84 -5.96 9.35
C GLY A 52 -12.73 -6.06 10.58
N LEU A 53 -13.19 -4.92 11.13
CA LEU A 53 -14.14 -4.92 12.24
C LEU A 53 -15.46 -5.60 11.84
N LEU A 54 -16.00 -5.31 10.65
CA LEU A 54 -17.22 -5.95 10.15
C LEU A 54 -17.06 -7.47 9.98
N MET A 55 -15.90 -7.92 9.47
CA MET A 55 -15.58 -9.34 9.32
C MET A 55 -15.50 -10.07 10.68
N LEU A 56 -15.02 -9.39 11.72
CA LEU A 56 -15.00 -9.92 13.08
C LEU A 56 -16.39 -10.00 13.70
N LEU A 57 -17.25 -9.01 13.42
CA LEU A 57 -18.64 -8.99 13.89
C LEU A 57 -19.51 -10.04 13.18
N ILE A 58 -19.25 -10.31 11.90
CA ILE A 58 -19.99 -11.26 11.08
C ILE A 58 -19.00 -12.30 10.52
N PRO A 59 -18.65 -13.34 11.31
CA PRO A 59 -17.62 -14.32 10.95
C PRO A 59 -18.15 -15.39 9.98
N VAL A 60 -18.87 -14.97 8.94
CA VAL A 60 -19.40 -15.85 7.90
C VAL A 60 -18.42 -15.85 6.72
N PRO A 61 -17.93 -17.02 6.27
CA PRO A 61 -16.91 -17.09 5.21
C PRO A 61 -17.30 -16.34 3.92
N ALA A 62 -18.54 -16.49 3.46
CA ALA A 62 -19.03 -15.80 2.28
C ALA A 62 -19.02 -14.27 2.44
N PHE A 63 -19.39 -13.77 3.63
CA PHE A 63 -19.36 -12.35 3.95
C PHE A 63 -17.92 -11.84 3.94
N ILE A 64 -17.01 -12.53 4.64
CA ILE A 64 -15.59 -12.15 4.71
C ILE A 64 -14.97 -12.08 3.31
N ILE A 65 -15.17 -13.11 2.48
CA ILE A 65 -14.63 -13.15 1.12
C ILE A 65 -15.18 -11.98 0.28
N THR A 66 -16.49 -11.77 0.32
CA THR A 66 -17.14 -10.70 -0.46
C THR A 66 -16.65 -9.32 -0.02
N THR A 67 -16.63 -9.05 1.29
CA THR A 67 -16.14 -7.78 1.82
C THR A 67 -14.66 -7.59 1.51
N ALA A 68 -13.83 -8.63 1.63
CA ALA A 68 -12.39 -8.53 1.35
C ALA A 68 -12.12 -8.19 -0.12
N LEU A 69 -12.81 -8.86 -1.06
CA LEU A 69 -12.68 -8.59 -2.49
C LEU A 69 -13.16 -7.17 -2.82
N PHE A 70 -14.31 -6.76 -2.28
CA PHE A 70 -14.85 -5.42 -2.49
C PHE A 70 -13.92 -4.33 -1.93
N THR A 71 -13.43 -4.51 -0.70
CA THR A 71 -12.46 -3.60 -0.07
C THR A 71 -11.15 -3.53 -0.84
N THR A 72 -10.69 -4.66 -1.39
CA THR A 72 -9.51 -4.70 -2.26
C THR A 72 -9.73 -3.91 -3.55
N PHE A 73 -10.89 -4.08 -4.19
CA PHE A 73 -11.24 -3.33 -5.40
C PHE A 73 -11.28 -1.81 -5.14
N ILE A 74 -11.93 -1.37 -4.06
CA ILE A 74 -11.95 0.04 -3.66
C ILE A 74 -10.54 0.54 -3.37
N SER A 75 -9.73 -0.26 -2.67
CA SER A 75 -8.35 0.11 -2.35
C SER A 75 -7.53 0.37 -3.61
N PHE A 76 -7.68 -0.48 -4.63
CA PHE A 76 -7.00 -0.31 -5.91
C PHE A 76 -7.52 0.91 -6.67
N SER A 77 -8.84 1.07 -6.78
CA SER A 77 -9.44 2.23 -7.45
C SER A 77 -8.97 3.57 -6.83
N LEU A 78 -9.02 3.67 -5.50
CA LEU A 78 -8.66 4.88 -4.76
C LEU A 78 -7.17 5.25 -4.91
N LEU A 79 -6.31 4.23 -4.97
CA LEU A 79 -4.86 4.42 -5.14
C LEU A 79 -4.47 4.64 -6.61
N ASP A 80 -5.28 4.17 -7.57
CA ASP A 80 -5.02 4.33 -9.00
C ASP A 80 -5.34 5.74 -9.50
N GLU A 81 -6.44 6.34 -9.02
CA GLU A 81 -6.79 7.74 -9.27
C GLU A 81 -5.73 8.75 -8.75
N ALA A 82 -4.71 8.29 -8.01
CA ALA A 82 -3.61 9.11 -7.49
C ALA A 82 -2.42 9.19 -8.45
N GLY A 83 -2.52 8.52 -9.60
CA GLY A 83 -1.59 8.60 -10.73
C GLY A 83 -1.60 9.96 -11.42
#